data_AF-A0A2R4N386-F1
#
_entry.id   AF-A0A2R4N386-F1
#
_cell.length_a   1.000
_cell.length_b   1.000
_cell.length_c   1.000
_cell.angle_alpha   90.00
_cell.angle_beta   90.00
_cell.angle_gamma   90.00
#
_symmetry.space_group_name_H-M   'P 1'
#
loop_
_entity.id
_entity.type
_entity.pdbx_description
1 polymer ?
#
loop_
_entity_poly.entity_id
_entity_poly.type
_entity_poly.pdbx_seq_one_letter_code
_entity_poly.pdbx_strand_id
1 'polypeptide(L)'
;MSKTFTLEELKKYNGLKGQPAYVAYKGRVYDVSQVFQNGEHAGVKAGTDLTELLAKSPHDESIFSKVPQVGTLQVKSSCCQKLLAVSEQRADLLLRIGLGTVFFAHGAQKLLGWFGGFGWSGTMGFLTQALGIPAFFAGLAILTEFFGGLAILLGLFTRLAGLGLAITMLVAMFKVHWANGFFLDLKGPADGIEYVFVLFWLAAYFAVKGAGRISLDHLLARRSK
;
A
#
# COMPACT_ATOMS: atom_id res chain seq x y z
N MET A 1 -24.72 -4.41 19.64
CA MET A 1 -24.29 -4.89 18.32
C MET A 1 -25.06 -4.11 17.25
N SER A 2 -24.39 -3.46 16.30
CA SER A 2 -25.06 -2.75 15.19
C SER A 2 -25.55 -3.77 14.15
N LYS A 3 -26.81 -3.66 13.71
CA LYS A 3 -27.38 -4.55 12.69
C LYS A 3 -26.79 -4.22 11.32
N THR A 4 -26.47 -5.26 10.54
CA THR A 4 -26.06 -5.11 9.14
C THR A 4 -27.27 -5.36 8.25
N PHE A 5 -27.53 -4.47 7.30
CA PHE A 5 -28.66 -4.56 6.36
C PHE A 5 -28.14 -4.80 4.95
N THR A 6 -28.83 -5.63 4.18
CA THR A 6 -28.75 -5.60 2.71
C THR A 6 -29.66 -4.50 2.15
N LEU A 7 -29.47 -4.12 0.88
CA LEU A 7 -30.39 -3.19 0.19
C LEU A 7 -31.84 -3.72 0.18
N GLU A 8 -32.03 -5.03 0.01
CA GLU A 8 -33.37 -5.64 0.02
C GLU A 8 -34.01 -5.65 1.40
N GLU A 9 -33.20 -5.80 2.47
CA GLU A 9 -33.71 -5.65 3.84
C GLU A 9 -34.00 -4.19 4.17
N LEU A 10 -33.16 -3.26 3.72
CA LEU A 10 -33.36 -1.83 3.94
C LEU A 10 -34.70 -1.36 3.32
N LYS A 11 -35.04 -1.83 2.11
CA LYS A 11 -36.33 -1.52 1.45
C LYS A 11 -37.58 -1.86 2.28
N LYS A 12 -37.47 -2.79 3.24
CA LYS A 12 -38.60 -3.14 4.13
C LYS A 12 -38.88 -2.05 5.17
N TYR A 13 -37.88 -1.21 5.47
CA TYR A 13 -37.96 -0.09 6.40
C TYR A 13 -38.30 1.21 5.66
N ASN A 14 -39.47 1.20 5.03
CA ASN A 14 -39.92 2.24 4.11
C ASN A 14 -40.85 3.28 4.75
N GLY A 15 -41.07 3.26 6.07
CA GLY A 15 -41.97 4.22 6.72
C GLY A 15 -43.47 3.99 6.47
N LEU A 16 -43.86 2.86 5.86
CA LEU A 16 -45.25 2.52 5.54
C LEU A 16 -45.77 1.37 6.40
N LYS A 17 -47.10 1.27 6.57
CA LYS A 17 -47.78 0.17 7.27
C LYS A 17 -47.19 -0.11 8.67
N GLY A 18 -46.79 0.96 9.39
CA GLY A 18 -46.22 0.88 10.73
C GLY A 18 -44.74 0.47 10.79
N GLN A 19 -44.07 0.28 9.65
CA GLN A 19 -42.61 0.09 9.61
C GLN A 19 -41.90 1.43 9.80
N PRO A 20 -40.73 1.46 10.47
CA PRO A 20 -39.94 2.67 10.56
C PRO A 20 -39.32 3.02 9.20
N ALA A 21 -38.92 4.28 9.03
CA ALA A 21 -38.32 4.80 7.80
C ALA A 21 -36.80 4.87 7.98
N TYR A 22 -36.05 3.99 7.30
CA TYR A 22 -34.59 3.97 7.35
C TYR A 22 -33.98 4.38 6.01
N VAL A 23 -32.83 5.02 6.05
CA VAL A 23 -32.04 5.37 4.86
C VAL A 23 -30.58 5.03 5.07
N ALA A 24 -29.87 4.69 4.00
CA ALA A 24 -28.42 4.52 4.04
C ALA A 24 -27.69 5.74 3.52
N TYR A 25 -26.54 6.06 4.11
CA TYR A 25 -25.62 7.07 3.63
C TYR A 25 -24.18 6.67 3.98
N LYS A 26 -23.30 6.61 2.98
CA LYS A 26 -21.88 6.20 3.11
C LYS A 26 -21.71 4.90 3.91
N GLY A 27 -22.57 3.91 3.65
CA GLY A 27 -22.52 2.60 4.30
C GLY A 27 -23.07 2.52 5.73
N ARG A 28 -23.62 3.61 6.27
CA ARG A 28 -24.33 3.65 7.57
C ARG A 28 -25.83 3.76 7.35
N VAL A 29 -26.62 3.14 8.23
CA VAL A 29 -28.08 3.17 8.17
C VAL A 29 -28.62 4.01 9.32
N TYR A 30 -29.48 4.97 9.00
CA TYR A 30 -30.04 5.95 9.93
C TYR A 30 -31.57 5.81 10.01
N ASP A 31 -32.11 6.03 11.21
CA ASP A 31 -33.55 6.14 11.44
C ASP A 31 -34.02 7.57 11.17
N VAL A 32 -34.77 7.75 10.09
CA VAL A 32 -35.30 9.04 9.65
C VAL A 32 -36.82 9.10 9.81
N SER A 33 -37.41 8.23 10.63
CA SER A 33 -38.86 8.13 10.85
C SER A 33 -39.50 9.44 11.33
N GLN A 34 -38.73 10.32 11.98
CA GLN A 34 -39.21 11.63 12.42
C GLN A 34 -39.30 12.67 11.29
N VAL A 35 -38.57 12.45 10.19
CA VAL A 35 -38.42 13.42 9.09
C VAL A 35 -39.16 12.96 7.82
N PHE A 36 -39.20 11.66 7.57
CA PHE A 36 -39.86 11.06 6.42
C PHE A 36 -41.32 10.76 6.75
N GLN A 37 -42.23 11.60 6.28
CA GLN A 37 -43.67 11.40 6.47
C GLN A 37 -44.21 10.45 5.41
N ASN A 38 -44.96 9.43 5.83
CA ASN A 38 -45.45 8.35 4.95
C ASN A 38 -44.33 7.72 4.11
N GLY A 39 -43.12 7.63 4.67
CA GLY A 39 -41.99 7.01 3.98
C GLY A 39 -41.32 7.87 2.92
N GLU A 40 -41.63 9.16 2.84
CA GLU A 40 -41.07 10.06 1.83
C GLU A 40 -40.64 11.40 2.43
N HIS A 41 -39.61 12.00 1.84
CA HIS A 41 -39.19 13.36 2.10
C HIS A 41 -38.71 14.00 0.80
N ALA A 42 -39.35 15.09 0.37
CA ALA A 42 -38.97 15.84 -0.85
C ALA A 42 -38.79 14.95 -2.10
N GLY A 43 -39.69 13.99 -2.32
CA GLY A 43 -39.62 13.03 -3.44
C GLY A 43 -38.64 11.88 -3.26
N VAL A 44 -37.90 11.84 -2.15
CA VAL A 44 -36.97 10.76 -1.80
C VAL A 44 -37.68 9.76 -0.89
N LYS A 45 -37.66 8.49 -1.27
CA LYS A 45 -38.31 7.42 -0.49
C LYS A 45 -37.35 6.80 0.52
N ALA A 46 -37.88 6.48 1.70
CA ALA A 46 -37.21 5.65 2.68
C ALA A 46 -36.97 4.23 2.13
N GLY A 47 -36.06 3.50 2.78
CA GLY A 47 -35.60 2.18 2.34
C GLY A 47 -34.57 2.22 1.21
N THR A 48 -33.92 3.37 0.98
CA THR A 48 -32.97 3.59 -0.12
C THR A 48 -31.59 4.04 0.39
N ASP A 49 -30.57 3.92 -0.46
CA ASP A 49 -29.24 4.50 -0.23
C ASP A 49 -29.18 5.90 -0.86
N LEU A 50 -29.00 6.91 -0.01
CA LEU A 50 -29.00 8.32 -0.39
C LEU A 50 -27.60 8.84 -0.73
N THR A 51 -26.56 8.00 -0.72
CA THR A 51 -25.18 8.45 -0.90
C THR A 51 -25.00 9.30 -2.16
N GLU A 52 -25.63 8.92 -3.28
CA GLU A 52 -25.58 9.70 -4.53
C GLU A 52 -26.67 10.77 -4.63
N LEU A 53 -27.80 10.59 -3.94
CA LEU A 53 -28.94 11.51 -3.99
C LEU A 53 -28.74 12.75 -3.13
N LEU A 54 -28.02 12.62 -2.01
CA LEU A 54 -27.74 13.75 -1.11
C LEU A 54 -26.90 14.83 -1.80
N ALA A 55 -26.04 14.48 -2.75
CA ALA A 55 -25.26 15.45 -3.51
C ALA A 55 -26.11 16.45 -4.31
N LYS A 56 -27.38 16.11 -4.57
CA LYS A 56 -28.36 16.95 -5.28
C LYS A 56 -29.37 17.62 -4.34
N SER A 57 -29.21 17.42 -3.03
CA SER A 57 -30.14 17.92 -2.01
C SER A 57 -29.72 19.31 -1.51
N PRO A 58 -30.66 20.14 -1.01
CA PRO A 58 -30.37 21.47 -0.46
C PRO A 58 -29.70 21.44 0.93
N HIS A 59 -29.30 20.25 1.39
CA HIS A 59 -28.71 20.01 2.71
C HIS A 59 -27.49 19.09 2.57
N ASP A 60 -26.55 19.22 3.50
CA ASP A 60 -25.33 18.41 3.55
C ASP A 60 -25.45 17.23 4.52
N GLU A 61 -24.37 16.46 4.68
CA GLU A 61 -24.33 15.28 5.55
C GLU A 61 -24.45 15.57 7.05
N SER A 62 -24.37 16.84 7.48
CA SER A 62 -24.47 17.21 8.90
C SER A 62 -25.82 16.82 9.50
N ILE A 63 -26.87 16.68 8.68
CA ILE A 63 -28.19 16.24 9.13
C ILE A 63 -28.16 14.86 9.78
N PHE A 64 -27.23 13.98 9.39
CA PHE A 64 -27.11 12.63 9.94
C PHE A 64 -26.57 12.61 11.37
N SER A 65 -25.99 13.71 11.86
CA SER A 65 -25.64 13.86 13.28
C SER A 65 -26.85 14.01 14.19
N LYS A 66 -28.00 14.42 13.63
CA LYS A 66 -29.25 14.70 14.37
C LYS A 66 -30.20 13.51 14.42
N VAL A 67 -29.89 12.42 13.70
CA VAL A 67 -30.73 11.23 13.61
C VAL A 67 -29.99 9.98 14.08
N PRO A 68 -30.69 8.99 14.68
CA PRO A 68 -30.04 7.81 15.23
C PRO A 68 -29.44 6.92 14.13
N GLN A 69 -28.18 6.48 14.31
CA GLN A 69 -27.63 5.41 13.50
C GLN A 69 -28.11 4.06 14.04
N VAL A 70 -28.80 3.27 13.21
CA VAL A 70 -29.37 1.96 13.58
C VAL A 70 -28.58 0.78 13.02
N GLY A 71 -27.63 1.03 12.11
CA GLY A 71 -26.79 -0.03 11.58
C GLY A 71 -25.83 0.38 10.47
N THR A 72 -25.45 -0.61 9.67
CA THR A 72 -24.58 -0.46 8.48
C THR A 72 -25.19 -1.16 7.27
N LEU A 73 -24.91 -0.64 6.08
CA LEU A 73 -25.36 -1.22 4.82
C LEU A 73 -24.26 -2.11 4.24
N GLN A 74 -24.62 -3.36 3.90
CA GLN A 74 -23.74 -4.27 3.19
C GLN A 74 -23.66 -3.84 1.72
N VAL A 75 -22.62 -3.08 1.40
CA VAL A 75 -22.33 -2.68 0.02
C VAL A 75 -21.85 -3.93 -0.74
N LYS A 76 -22.67 -4.45 -1.66
CA LYS A 76 -22.22 -5.45 -2.63
C LYS A 76 -21.26 -4.78 -3.60
N SER A 77 -19.96 -4.86 -3.34
CA SER A 77 -18.93 -4.51 -4.33
C SER A 77 -19.16 -5.27 -5.63
N SER A 78 -19.24 -4.55 -6.77
CA SER A 78 -19.45 -5.15 -8.09
C SER A 78 -18.26 -6.04 -8.48
N CYS A 79 -18.44 -6.95 -9.45
CA CYS A 79 -17.34 -7.81 -9.94
C CYS A 79 -16.16 -6.95 -10.43
N CYS A 80 -16.43 -5.85 -11.13
CA CYS A 80 -15.41 -4.91 -11.60
C CYS A 80 -14.70 -4.20 -10.44
N GLN A 81 -15.43 -3.82 -9.38
CA GLN A 81 -14.82 -3.28 -8.15
C GLN A 81 -13.98 -4.31 -7.40
N LYS A 82 -14.36 -5.60 -7.40
CA LYS A 82 -13.56 -6.68 -6.81
C LYS A 82 -12.32 -7.00 -7.64
N LEU A 83 -12.41 -6.86 -8.97
CA LEU A 83 -11.29 -7.08 -9.89
C LEU A 83 -10.27 -5.92 -9.82
N LEU A 84 -10.75 -4.68 -9.73
CA LEU A 84 -9.92 -3.48 -9.57
C LEU A 84 -9.45 -3.28 -8.12
N ALA A 85 -10.12 -3.87 -7.14
CA ALA A 85 -9.63 -3.98 -5.78
C ALA A 85 -8.59 -5.10 -5.66
N VAL A 86 -7.43 -4.92 -6.28
CA VAL A 86 -6.21 -5.49 -5.71
C VAL A 86 -6.13 -4.87 -4.32
N SER A 87 -6.53 -5.62 -3.29
CA SER A 87 -6.45 -5.12 -1.92
C SER A 87 -5.04 -4.56 -1.71
N GLU A 88 -4.88 -3.35 -1.20
CA GLU A 88 -3.57 -2.67 -1.09
C GLU A 88 -2.47 -3.60 -0.53
N GLN A 89 -2.86 -4.48 0.37
CA GLN A 89 -2.07 -5.54 1.01
C GLN A 89 -1.39 -6.51 0.01
N ARG A 90 -2.07 -6.84 -1.09
CA ARG A 90 -1.55 -7.68 -2.18
C ARG A 90 -0.58 -6.89 -3.05
N ALA A 91 -0.85 -5.61 -3.32
CA ALA A 91 0.09 -4.75 -4.05
C ALA A 91 1.42 -4.63 -3.30
N ASP A 92 1.37 -4.39 -1.99
CA ASP A 92 2.56 -4.32 -1.13
C ASP A 92 3.40 -5.59 -1.15
N LEU A 93 2.73 -6.75 -1.17
CA LEU A 93 3.40 -8.04 -1.22
C LEU A 93 4.10 -8.23 -2.57
N LEU A 94 3.41 -7.92 -3.67
CA LEU A 94 3.99 -8.02 -5.01
C LEU A 94 5.20 -7.11 -5.17
N LEU A 95 5.11 -5.86 -4.70
CA LEU A 95 6.21 -4.91 -4.71
C LEU A 95 7.39 -5.38 -3.85
N ARG A 96 7.14 -6.00 -2.68
CA ARG A 96 8.20 -6.60 -1.85
C ARG A 96 8.85 -7.81 -2.51
N ILE A 97 8.07 -8.67 -3.15
CA ILE A 97 8.62 -9.82 -3.88
C ILE A 97 9.54 -9.33 -4.98
N GLY A 98 9.11 -8.36 -5.80
CA GLY A 98 9.96 -7.79 -6.86
C GLY A 98 11.22 -7.13 -6.29
N LEU A 99 11.06 -6.15 -5.41
CA LEU A 99 12.17 -5.37 -4.86
C LEU A 99 13.13 -6.25 -4.04
N GLY A 100 12.59 -7.05 -3.12
CA GLY A 100 13.35 -7.91 -2.23
C GLY A 100 14.15 -8.98 -2.98
N THR A 101 13.58 -9.57 -4.04
CA THR A 101 14.29 -10.56 -4.87
C THR A 101 15.47 -9.93 -5.60
N VAL A 102 15.26 -8.76 -6.22
CA VAL A 102 16.33 -8.02 -6.92
C VAL A 102 17.48 -7.72 -5.97
N PHE A 103 17.20 -7.09 -4.83
CA PHE A 103 18.24 -6.73 -3.87
C PHE A 103 18.90 -7.93 -3.23
N PHE A 104 18.15 -8.99 -2.93
CA PHE A 104 18.73 -10.22 -2.41
C PHE A 104 19.69 -10.85 -3.42
N ALA A 105 19.30 -10.93 -4.70
CA ALA A 105 20.15 -11.50 -5.74
C ALA A 105 21.45 -10.70 -5.93
N HIS A 106 21.36 -9.37 -6.05
CA HIS A 106 22.54 -8.50 -6.17
C HIS A 106 23.38 -8.47 -4.90
N GLY A 107 22.74 -8.43 -3.73
CA GLY A 107 23.42 -8.56 -2.45
C GLY A 107 24.15 -9.89 -2.32
N ALA A 108 23.57 -10.99 -2.82
CA ALA A 108 24.20 -12.32 -2.78
C ALA A 108 25.39 -12.41 -3.74
N GLN A 109 25.32 -11.76 -4.92
CA GLN A 109 26.48 -11.60 -5.80
C GLN A 109 27.62 -10.88 -5.09
N LYS A 110 27.30 -9.81 -4.36
CA LYS A 110 28.28 -8.93 -3.69
C LYS A 110 28.84 -9.52 -2.40
N LEU A 111 28.02 -10.23 -1.62
CA LEU A 111 28.41 -10.78 -0.34
C LEU A 111 28.98 -12.19 -0.47
N LEU A 112 28.25 -13.08 -1.16
CA LEU A 112 28.51 -14.52 -1.19
C LEU A 112 29.16 -15.00 -2.48
N GLY A 113 29.19 -14.17 -3.53
CA GLY A 113 29.68 -14.57 -4.86
C GLY A 113 28.71 -15.48 -5.61
N TRP A 114 27.44 -15.54 -5.18
CA TRP A 114 26.41 -16.29 -5.88
C TRP A 114 26.18 -15.74 -7.28
N PHE A 115 25.62 -16.55 -8.18
CA PHE A 115 25.27 -16.14 -9.54
C PHE A 115 26.46 -15.58 -10.34
N GLY A 116 27.67 -16.09 -10.09
CA GLY A 116 28.90 -15.60 -10.72
C GLY A 116 29.36 -14.23 -10.24
N GLY A 117 28.87 -13.76 -9.08
CA GLY A 117 29.27 -12.50 -8.48
C GLY A 117 30.69 -12.53 -7.90
N PHE A 118 31.26 -11.34 -7.69
CA PHE A 118 32.64 -11.17 -7.20
C PHE A 118 32.83 -11.54 -5.73
N GLY A 119 31.75 -11.75 -4.98
CA GLY A 119 31.78 -12.01 -3.54
C GLY A 119 32.38 -10.86 -2.73
N TRP A 120 32.48 -11.06 -1.42
CA TRP A 120 32.88 -10.01 -0.49
C TRP A 120 34.21 -9.34 -0.87
N SER A 121 35.27 -10.13 -1.04
CA SER A 121 36.62 -9.60 -1.29
C SER A 121 36.72 -8.84 -2.62
N GLY A 122 36.14 -9.38 -3.70
CA GLY A 122 36.15 -8.73 -5.01
C GLY A 122 35.31 -7.45 -5.03
N THR A 123 34.13 -7.50 -4.42
CA THR A 123 33.25 -6.32 -4.34
C THR A 123 33.85 -5.23 -3.45
N MET A 124 34.40 -5.59 -2.28
CA MET A 124 35.08 -4.65 -1.40
C MET A 124 36.28 -4.00 -2.10
N GLY A 125 37.08 -4.79 -2.84
CA GLY A 125 38.17 -4.27 -3.66
C GLY A 125 37.68 -3.23 -4.67
N PHE A 126 36.64 -3.55 -5.45
CA PHE A 126 36.08 -2.61 -6.41
C PHE A 126 35.55 -1.32 -5.76
N LEU A 127 34.70 -1.43 -4.73
CA LEU A 127 34.09 -0.26 -4.09
C LEU A 127 35.13 0.64 -3.40
N THR A 128 36.16 0.06 -2.79
CA THR A 128 37.18 0.83 -2.07
C THR A 128 38.27 1.38 -2.98
N GLN A 129 38.77 0.58 -3.93
CA GLN A 129 39.92 0.94 -4.75
C GLN A 129 39.52 1.67 -6.03
N ALA A 130 38.44 1.24 -6.71
CA ALA A 130 38.00 1.86 -7.95
C ALA A 130 37.08 3.07 -7.69
N LEU A 131 36.15 2.96 -6.74
CA LEU A 131 35.19 4.05 -6.44
C LEU A 131 35.59 4.96 -5.27
N GLY A 132 36.66 4.62 -4.54
CA GLY A 132 37.16 5.40 -3.41
C GLY A 132 36.21 5.46 -2.21
N ILE A 133 35.29 4.48 -2.08
CA ILE A 133 34.35 4.44 -0.95
C ILE A 133 35.09 3.89 0.28
N PRO A 134 35.04 4.55 1.45
CA PRO A 134 35.67 4.01 2.65
C PRO A 134 35.14 2.62 3.00
N ALA A 135 36.04 1.71 3.42
CA ALA A 135 35.73 0.29 3.61
C ALA A 135 34.52 0.03 4.52
N PHE A 136 34.35 0.84 5.57
CA PHE A 136 33.19 0.76 6.44
C PHE A 136 31.87 0.95 5.68
N PHE A 137 31.76 1.99 4.86
CA PHE A 137 30.56 2.27 4.08
C PHE A 137 30.37 1.30 2.93
N ALA A 138 31.45 0.81 2.32
CA ALA A 138 31.39 -0.24 1.29
C ALA A 138 30.81 -1.54 1.86
N GLY A 139 31.33 -1.98 3.01
CA GLY A 139 30.82 -3.17 3.70
C GLY A 139 29.37 -2.99 4.14
N LEU A 140 29.03 -1.81 4.67
CA LEU A 140 27.66 -1.49 5.06
C LEU A 140 26.70 -1.54 3.86
N ALA A 141 27.09 -1.04 2.69
CA ALA A 141 26.28 -1.09 1.48
C ALA A 141 26.03 -2.55 1.04
N ILE A 142 27.08 -3.39 1.00
CA ILE A 142 26.96 -4.81 0.64
C ILE A 142 26.00 -5.55 1.58
N LEU A 143 26.17 -5.36 2.90
CA LEU A 143 25.31 -5.98 3.89
C LEU A 143 23.87 -5.47 3.82
N THR A 144 23.70 -4.17 3.56
CA THR A 144 22.38 -3.54 3.41
C THR A 144 21.64 -4.09 2.18
N GLU A 145 22.32 -4.29 1.06
CA GLU A 145 21.68 -4.89 -0.13
C GLU A 145 21.21 -6.33 0.15
N PHE A 146 22.08 -7.16 0.73
CA PHE A 146 21.75 -8.56 0.99
C PHE A 146 20.67 -8.72 2.07
N PHE A 147 20.94 -8.21 3.28
CA PHE A 147 20.02 -8.37 4.40
C PHE A 147 18.81 -7.46 4.28
N GLY A 148 18.96 -6.26 3.72
CA GLY A 148 17.83 -5.38 3.43
C GLY A 148 16.91 -5.96 2.36
N GLY A 149 17.45 -6.57 1.30
CA GLY A 149 16.67 -7.30 0.30
C GLY A 149 15.85 -8.43 0.93
N LEU A 150 16.50 -9.26 1.76
CA LEU A 150 15.81 -10.34 2.47
C LEU A 150 14.76 -9.82 3.47
N ALA A 151 15.07 -8.75 4.20
CA ALA A 151 14.17 -8.10 5.14
C ALA A 151 12.92 -7.52 4.45
N ILE A 152 13.10 -6.83 3.32
CA ILE A 152 11.98 -6.39 2.46
C ILE A 152 11.17 -7.58 1.96
N LEU A 153 11.81 -8.63 1.47
CA LEU A 153 11.13 -9.82 0.92
C LEU A 153 10.22 -10.48 1.96
N LEU A 154 10.72 -10.64 3.19
CA LEU A 154 9.96 -11.21 4.32
C LEU A 154 8.97 -10.20 4.95
N GLY A 155 9.13 -8.91 4.67
CA GLY A 155 8.41 -7.83 5.34
C GLY A 155 8.77 -7.73 6.83
N LEU A 156 10.06 -7.80 7.15
CA LEU A 156 10.62 -7.69 8.49
C LEU A 156 11.51 -6.43 8.57
N PHE A 157 11.31 -5.59 9.58
CA PHE A 157 11.99 -4.29 9.73
C PHE A 157 11.94 -3.44 8.45
N THR A 158 10.81 -3.49 7.75
CA THR A 158 10.69 -3.05 6.35
C THR A 158 11.04 -1.58 6.16
N ARG A 159 10.72 -0.73 7.15
CA ARG A 159 11.04 0.70 7.09
C ARG A 159 12.54 0.97 7.16
N LEU A 160 13.24 0.26 8.06
CA LEU A 160 14.70 0.39 8.20
C LEU A 160 15.42 -0.18 6.98
N ALA A 161 14.98 -1.36 6.52
CA ALA A 161 15.50 -1.97 5.30
C ALA A 161 15.29 -1.06 4.08
N GLY A 162 14.07 -0.52 3.90
CA GLY A 162 13.75 0.39 2.81
C GLY A 162 14.60 1.67 2.83
N LEU A 163 14.81 2.25 4.01
CA LEU A 163 15.67 3.44 4.15
C LEU A 163 17.13 3.12 3.77
N GLY A 164 17.68 2.03 4.30
CA GLY A 164 19.04 1.60 3.96
C GLY A 164 19.21 1.37 2.46
N LEU A 165 18.29 0.63 1.84
CA LEU A 165 18.30 0.37 0.40
C LEU A 165 18.18 1.66 -0.41
N ALA A 166 17.30 2.59 -0.02
CA ALA A 166 17.17 3.88 -0.70
C ALA A 166 18.48 4.68 -0.65
N ILE A 167 19.15 4.72 0.51
CA ILE A 167 20.46 5.38 0.63
C ILE A 167 21.50 4.70 -0.26
N THR A 168 21.55 3.37 -0.30
CA THR A 168 22.49 2.65 -1.18
C THR A 168 22.26 2.95 -2.65
N MET A 169 21.00 3.02 -3.10
CA MET A 169 20.68 3.38 -4.49
C MET A 169 21.01 4.83 -4.80
N LEU A 170 20.80 5.75 -3.87
CA LEU A 170 21.18 7.14 -4.06
C LEU A 170 22.69 7.28 -4.26
N VAL A 171 23.50 6.60 -3.44
CA VAL A 171 24.96 6.59 -3.59
C VAL A 171 25.36 5.93 -4.91
N ALA A 172 24.79 4.78 -5.25
CA ALA A 172 25.08 4.07 -6.50
C ALA A 172 24.75 4.93 -7.73
N MET A 173 23.63 5.65 -7.71
CA MET A 173 23.21 6.55 -8.78
C MET A 173 24.29 7.60 -9.07
N PHE A 174 24.78 8.29 -8.04
CA PHE A 174 25.77 9.36 -8.23
C PHE A 174 27.20 8.85 -8.46
N LYS A 175 27.57 7.71 -7.88
CA LYS A 175 28.95 7.19 -7.96
C LYS A 175 29.21 6.28 -9.15
N VAL A 176 28.20 5.57 -9.64
CA VAL A 176 28.37 4.51 -10.64
C VAL A 176 27.65 4.84 -11.94
N HIS A 177 26.42 5.35 -11.87
CA HIS A 177 25.56 5.43 -13.05
C HIS A 177 25.42 6.83 -13.64
N TRP A 178 25.66 7.89 -12.87
CA TRP A 178 25.40 9.28 -13.28
C TRP A 178 26.07 9.69 -14.59
N ALA A 179 27.31 9.26 -14.80
CA ALA A 179 28.09 9.59 -16.00
C ALA A 179 27.63 8.84 -17.25
N ASN A 180 26.85 7.77 -17.10
CA ASN A 180 26.46 6.87 -18.20
C ASN A 180 25.16 7.30 -18.89
N GLY A 181 24.58 8.44 -18.49
CA GLY A 181 23.30 8.93 -19.02
C GLY A 181 22.09 8.27 -18.37
N PHE A 182 20.91 8.44 -18.98
CA PHE A 182 19.65 8.00 -18.40
C PHE A 182 19.37 6.51 -18.62
N PHE A 183 19.41 6.06 -19.86
CA PHE A 183 18.84 4.77 -20.25
C PHE A 183 19.69 3.57 -19.83
N LEU A 184 19.01 2.48 -19.50
CA LEU A 184 19.65 1.17 -19.36
C LEU A 184 20.24 0.73 -20.71
N ASP A 185 21.52 0.35 -20.75
CA ASP A 185 22.20 -0.03 -21.98
C ASP A 185 22.80 -1.44 -21.88
N LEU A 186 22.03 -2.42 -22.35
CA LEU A 186 22.43 -3.83 -22.36
C LEU A 186 23.56 -4.17 -23.33
N LYS A 187 23.94 -3.25 -24.23
CA LYS A 187 24.98 -3.46 -25.26
C LYS A 187 26.18 -2.54 -25.09
N GLY A 188 26.01 -1.45 -24.34
CA GLY A 188 27.06 -0.49 -24.01
C GLY A 188 27.99 -0.97 -22.90
N PRO A 189 29.05 -0.19 -22.62
CA PRO A 189 30.04 -0.54 -21.62
C PRO A 189 29.54 -0.38 -20.18
N ALA A 190 28.46 0.38 -19.95
CA ALA A 190 27.90 0.62 -18.63
C ALA A 190 26.43 1.07 -18.69
N ASP A 191 25.67 0.70 -17.67
CA ASP A 191 24.25 1.05 -17.54
C ASP A 191 24.04 2.50 -17.05
N GLY A 192 23.04 3.18 -17.60
CA GLY A 192 22.55 4.48 -17.12
C GLY A 192 21.78 4.43 -15.79
N ILE A 193 21.23 5.59 -15.37
CA ILE A 193 20.59 5.74 -14.05
C ILE A 193 19.17 5.15 -13.93
N GLU A 194 18.49 4.85 -15.03
CA GLU A 194 17.06 4.51 -15.10
C GLU A 194 16.66 3.41 -14.09
N TYR A 195 17.38 2.29 -14.10
CA TYR A 195 17.07 1.16 -13.23
C TYR A 195 17.27 1.47 -11.75
N VAL A 196 18.41 2.09 -11.40
CA VAL A 196 18.73 2.48 -10.01
C VAL A 196 17.76 3.53 -9.50
N PHE A 197 17.28 4.42 -10.36
CA PHE A 197 16.26 5.41 -10.04
C PHE A 197 14.92 4.77 -9.66
N VAL A 198 14.48 3.76 -10.39
CA VAL A 198 13.28 3.00 -10.05
C VAL A 198 13.44 2.25 -8.71
N LEU A 199 14.59 1.60 -8.50
CA LEU A 199 14.87 0.90 -7.25
C LEU A 199 14.92 1.84 -6.05
N PHE A 200 15.48 3.05 -6.21
CA PHE A 200 15.47 4.09 -5.19
C PHE A 200 14.04 4.43 -4.75
N TRP A 201 13.14 4.72 -5.70
CA TRP A 201 11.76 5.09 -5.36
C TRP A 201 10.96 3.94 -4.76
N LEU A 202 11.17 2.72 -5.21
CA LEU A 202 10.56 1.54 -4.58
C LEU A 202 11.06 1.32 -3.15
N ALA A 203 12.36 1.50 -2.91
CA ALA A 203 12.92 1.42 -1.56
C ALA A 203 12.40 2.55 -0.65
N ALA A 204 12.34 3.79 -1.17
CA ALA A 204 11.80 4.95 -0.47
C ALA A 204 10.31 4.78 -0.13
N TYR A 205 9.52 4.20 -1.04
CA TYR A 205 8.14 3.82 -0.77
C TYR A 205 8.04 2.93 0.49
N PHE A 206 8.85 1.88 0.59
CA PHE A 206 8.84 1.01 1.77
C PHE A 206 9.43 1.65 3.02
N ALA A 207 10.38 2.58 2.88
CA ALA A 207 10.90 3.37 4.00
C ALA A 207 9.80 4.20 4.67
N VAL A 208 8.93 4.84 3.87
CA VAL A 208 7.83 5.69 4.36
C VAL A 208 6.64 4.84 4.79
N LYS A 209 6.16 3.98 3.90
CA LYS A 209 4.88 3.28 4.07
C LYS A 209 5.03 2.05 4.98
N GLY A 210 6.12 1.29 4.86
CA GLY A 210 6.38 0.06 5.62
C GLY A 210 5.76 -1.21 5.02
N ALA A 211 5.70 -2.27 5.82
CA ALA A 211 5.53 -3.66 5.37
C ALA A 211 4.18 -4.04 4.74
N GLY A 212 3.10 -3.32 5.06
CA GLY A 212 1.73 -3.76 4.74
C GLY A 212 1.24 -4.92 5.61
N ARG A 213 -0.01 -5.36 5.41
CA ARG A 213 -0.66 -6.36 6.30
C ARG A 213 -0.14 -7.80 6.12
N ILE A 214 0.32 -8.19 4.94
CA ILE A 214 0.86 -9.55 4.71
C ILE A 214 2.38 -9.54 4.95
N SER A 215 2.81 -9.38 6.20
CA SER A 215 4.23 -9.20 6.55
C SER A 215 4.57 -9.76 7.93
N LEU A 216 5.84 -10.08 8.17
CA LEU A 216 6.31 -10.46 9.50
C LEU A 216 6.17 -9.31 10.51
N ASP A 217 6.40 -8.06 10.09
CA ASP A 217 6.17 -6.86 10.90
C ASP A 217 4.73 -6.81 11.43
N HIS A 218 3.74 -7.12 10.58
CA HIS A 218 2.34 -7.15 11.00
C HIS A 218 2.04 -8.29 11.99
N LEU A 219 2.64 -9.48 11.78
CA LEU A 219 2.47 -10.61 12.68
C LEU A 219 3.07 -10.33 14.08
N LEU A 220 4.25 -9.72 14.14
CA LEU A 220 4.88 -9.32 15.40
C LEU A 220 4.06 -8.26 16.13
N ALA A 221 3.56 -7.25 15.42
CA ALA A 221 2.70 -6.21 16.00
C ALA A 221 1.38 -6.75 16.55
N ARG A 222 0.83 -7.85 15.99
CA ARG A 222 -0.38 -8.50 16.51
C ARG A 222 -0.14 -9.34 17.75
N ARG A 223 1.06 -9.89 17.96
CA ARG A 223 1.40 -10.67 19.16
C ARG A 223 1.73 -9.81 20.39
N SER A 224 2.08 -8.54 20.17
CA SER A 224 2.40 -7.60 21.24
C SER A 224 1.17 -6.90 21.85
N LYS A 225 -0.04 -7.23 21.39
CA LYS A 225 -1.32 -6.74 21.91
C LYS A 225 -2.13 -7.90 22.46
#